data_AF-A0AAD0JB77-F1
#
_entry.id   AF-A0AAD0JB77-F1
#
_cell.length_a   1.000
_cell.length_b   1.000
_cell.length_c   1.000
_cell.angle_alpha   90.00
_cell.angle_beta   90.00
_cell.angle_gamma   90.00
#
_symmetry.space_group_name_H-M   'P 1'
#
loop_
_entity.id
_entity.type
_entity.pdbx_description
1 polymer ?
#
loop_
_entity_poly.entity_id
_entity_poly.type
_entity_poly.pdbx_seq_one_letter_code
_entity_poly.pdbx_strand_id
1 'polypeptide(L)'
;MKPYTTIKVLPEGVRYLSMQLAGAEPMELTGLLHGRQLLACWIPVSQTADAAWLVILKFGHDVRIELTCSSTSIESWEEFGTVNVEVIEGRVAEPSCEHVMLELPDKLYVARTEIVRWLGAGLIADAGIRLHFSDGRMLSAVAVDIPGAMCLTLPGHTEPQLWQFPAKQYVCVAVDEAA
;
A
#
# COMPACT_ATOMS: atom_id res chain seq x y z
N MET A 1 6.49 -15.44 -7.89
CA MET A 1 6.58 -15.49 -6.42
C MET A 1 7.45 -14.32 -6.00
N LYS A 2 6.88 -13.26 -5.41
CA LYS A 2 7.65 -12.16 -4.77
C LYS A 2 8.04 -12.59 -3.34
N PRO A 3 9.12 -12.07 -2.76
CA PRO A 3 9.83 -12.71 -1.66
C PRO A 3 9.02 -12.69 -0.36
N TYR A 4 9.28 -13.69 0.49
CA TYR A 4 8.78 -13.77 1.87
C TYR A 4 9.10 -12.50 2.65
N THR A 5 8.15 -12.00 3.46
CA THR A 5 8.43 -10.89 4.37
C THR A 5 9.45 -11.33 5.42
N THR A 6 10.60 -10.64 5.46
CA THR A 6 11.62 -10.89 6.48
C THR A 6 11.15 -10.31 7.81
N ILE A 7 11.00 -11.18 8.82
CA ILE A 7 10.67 -10.76 10.18
C ILE A 7 11.91 -10.12 10.82
N LYS A 8 11.81 -8.84 11.18
CA LYS A 8 12.81 -8.15 12.01
C LYS A 8 12.43 -8.30 13.48
N VAL A 9 13.43 -8.39 14.35
CA VAL A 9 13.22 -8.33 15.81
C VAL A 9 13.80 -7.01 16.30
N LEU A 10 12.96 -6.15 16.86
CA LEU A 10 13.36 -4.86 17.42
C LEU A 10 14.08 -5.05 18.77
N PRO A 11 14.84 -4.05 19.26
CA PRO A 11 15.61 -4.14 20.50
C PRO A 11 14.81 -4.58 21.74
N GLU A 12 13.49 -4.33 21.75
CA GLU A 12 12.56 -4.70 22.82
C GLU A 12 11.98 -6.11 22.66
N GLY A 13 12.43 -6.88 21.67
CA GLY A 13 11.93 -8.22 21.35
C GLY A 13 10.63 -8.23 20.51
N VAL A 14 10.12 -7.05 20.12
CA VAL A 14 8.94 -6.92 19.27
C VAL A 14 9.27 -7.40 17.86
N ARG A 15 8.42 -8.27 17.32
CA ARG A 15 8.53 -8.71 15.92
C ARG A 15 7.98 -7.63 15.00
N TYR A 16 8.64 -7.41 13.87
CA TYR A 16 8.27 -6.38 12.92
C TYR A 16 8.32 -6.93 11.49
N LEU A 17 7.16 -6.90 10.84
CA LEU A 17 6.97 -7.20 9.43
C LEU A 17 6.91 -5.88 8.66
N SER A 18 8.07 -5.43 8.15
CA SER A 18 8.16 -4.17 7.41
C SER A 18 7.59 -4.29 6.00
N MET A 19 7.09 -3.17 5.47
CA MET A 19 6.74 -3.03 4.07
C MET A 19 7.94 -3.42 3.20
N GLN A 20 7.69 -4.18 2.14
CA GLN A 20 8.72 -4.45 1.14
C GLN A 20 8.70 -3.35 0.09
N LEU A 21 9.86 -2.73 -0.14
CA LEU A 21 10.02 -1.72 -1.18
C LEU A 21 11.03 -2.21 -2.20
N ALA A 22 10.69 -2.08 -3.48
CA ALA A 22 11.57 -2.36 -4.61
C ALA A 22 11.58 -1.17 -5.55
N GLY A 23 12.74 -0.86 -6.14
CA GLY A 23 12.89 0.24 -7.11
C GLY A 23 13.05 1.64 -6.50
N ALA A 24 13.00 1.78 -5.18
CA ALA A 24 13.34 3.00 -4.44
C ALA A 24 13.74 2.66 -3.00
N GLU A 25 14.43 3.56 -2.29
CA GLU A 25 14.60 3.49 -0.84
C GLU A 25 13.38 4.10 -0.10
N PRO A 26 13.08 3.70 1.16
CA PRO A 26 11.91 4.20 1.89
C PRO A 26 11.84 5.73 2.00
N MET A 27 12.98 6.38 2.28
CA MET A 27 13.07 7.84 2.35
C MET A 27 12.85 8.52 0.99
N GLU A 28 13.14 7.82 -0.11
CA GLU A 28 12.99 8.34 -1.46
C GLU A 28 11.54 8.26 -1.94
N LEU A 29 10.75 7.29 -1.47
CA LEU A 29 9.36 7.10 -1.89
C LEU A 29 8.50 8.36 -1.65
N THR A 30 8.62 8.99 -0.47
CA THR A 30 7.89 10.23 -0.15
C THR A 30 8.30 11.37 -1.08
N GLY A 31 9.62 11.57 -1.25
CA GLY A 31 10.15 12.60 -2.13
C GLY A 31 9.77 12.39 -3.60
N LEU A 32 9.75 11.13 -4.04
CA LEU A 32 9.37 10.75 -5.40
C LEU A 32 7.92 11.09 -5.70
N LEU A 33 7.01 10.85 -4.74
CA LEU A 33 5.57 11.05 -4.96
C LEU A 33 5.09 12.47 -4.66
N HIS A 34 5.74 13.19 -3.76
CA HIS A 34 5.29 14.51 -3.33
C HIS A 34 5.12 15.49 -4.51
N GLY A 35 3.97 16.16 -4.57
CA GLY A 35 3.60 17.10 -5.62
C GLY A 35 3.21 16.46 -6.95
N ARG A 36 3.37 15.14 -7.13
CA ARG A 36 2.97 14.46 -8.37
C ARG A 36 1.46 14.24 -8.41
N GLN A 37 0.90 14.33 -9.61
CA GLN A 37 -0.52 14.05 -9.84
C GLN A 37 -0.73 12.55 -10.04
N LEU A 38 -1.67 11.96 -9.31
CA LEU A 38 -2.22 10.64 -9.63
C LEU A 38 -3.08 10.76 -10.90
N LEU A 39 -2.65 10.09 -11.96
CA LEU A 39 -3.34 10.09 -13.26
C LEU A 39 -4.22 8.87 -13.48
N ALA A 40 -3.84 7.72 -12.90
CA ALA A 40 -4.59 6.49 -13.03
C ALA A 40 -4.42 5.59 -11.81
N CYS A 41 -5.48 4.88 -11.47
CA CYS A 41 -5.50 3.76 -10.54
C CYS A 41 -6.14 2.58 -11.27
N TRP A 42 -5.38 1.52 -11.49
CA TRP A 42 -5.82 0.33 -12.20
C TRP A 42 -5.81 -0.89 -11.30
N ILE A 43 -6.77 -1.78 -11.54
CA ILE A 43 -6.80 -3.14 -11.00
C ILE A 43 -7.11 -4.12 -12.14
N PRO A 44 -6.71 -5.41 -12.03
CA PRO A 44 -7.13 -6.43 -12.98
C PRO A 44 -8.66 -6.53 -13.10
N VAL A 45 -9.19 -6.79 -14.30
CA VAL A 45 -10.65 -6.80 -14.57
C VAL A 45 -11.43 -7.80 -13.70
N SER A 46 -10.79 -8.86 -13.24
CA SER A 46 -11.39 -9.88 -12.36
C SER A 46 -11.42 -9.50 -10.87
N GLN A 47 -10.90 -8.33 -10.51
CA GLN A 47 -10.75 -7.87 -9.12
C GLN A 47 -11.66 -6.68 -8.84
N THR A 48 -11.83 -6.36 -7.55
CA THR A 48 -12.64 -5.22 -7.11
C THR A 48 -11.83 -4.35 -6.17
N ALA A 49 -12.29 -3.11 -5.94
CA ALA A 49 -11.64 -2.23 -4.98
C ALA A 49 -11.59 -2.83 -3.56
N ASP A 50 -12.56 -3.66 -3.17
CA ASP A 50 -12.60 -4.27 -1.85
C ASP A 50 -11.67 -5.50 -1.71
N ALA A 51 -11.25 -6.09 -2.83
CA ALA A 51 -10.35 -7.22 -2.89
C ALA A 51 -9.50 -7.19 -4.17
N ALA A 52 -8.37 -6.48 -4.10
CA ALA A 52 -7.38 -6.38 -5.16
C ALA A 52 -6.06 -7.02 -4.73
N TRP A 53 -5.53 -7.94 -5.55
CA TRP A 53 -4.19 -8.54 -5.38
C TRP A 53 -3.10 -7.73 -6.10
N LEU A 54 -3.49 -6.88 -7.04
CA LEU A 54 -2.61 -5.96 -7.74
C LEU A 54 -3.32 -4.62 -7.89
N VAL A 55 -2.64 -3.55 -7.48
CA VAL A 55 -3.07 -2.18 -7.75
C VAL A 55 -1.93 -1.45 -8.44
N ILE A 56 -2.23 -0.79 -9.55
CA ILE A 56 -1.25 -0.01 -10.29
C ILE A 56 -1.64 1.46 -10.20
N LEU A 57 -0.75 2.27 -9.64
CA LEU A 57 -0.90 3.71 -9.54
C LEU A 57 0.06 4.38 -10.52
N LYS A 58 -0.43 5.31 -11.34
CA LYS A 58 0.39 6.08 -12.27
C LYS A 58 0.46 7.53 -11.86
N PHE A 59 1.67 8.03 -11.67
CA PHE A 59 1.94 9.40 -11.27
C PHE A 59 2.71 10.15 -12.36
N GLY A 60 2.15 11.25 -12.86
CA GLY A 60 2.75 11.96 -13.99
C GLY A 60 2.98 11.05 -15.20
N HIS A 61 4.07 11.29 -15.95
CA HIS A 61 4.37 10.55 -17.19
C HIS A 61 5.46 9.48 -17.03
N ASP A 62 6.07 9.41 -15.87
CA ASP A 62 7.37 8.76 -15.64
C ASP A 62 7.43 7.91 -14.38
N VAL A 63 6.38 7.89 -13.53
CA VAL A 63 6.37 7.06 -12.31
C VAL A 63 5.14 6.16 -12.29
N ARG A 64 5.38 4.86 -12.08
CA ARG A 64 4.35 3.87 -11.77
C ARG A 64 4.70 3.18 -10.46
N ILE A 65 3.69 2.99 -9.63
CA ILE A 65 3.79 2.14 -8.45
C ILE A 65 2.88 0.93 -8.65
N GLU A 66 3.42 -0.25 -8.40
CA GLU A 66 2.66 -1.48 -8.28
C GLU A 66 2.59 -1.90 -6.81
N LEU A 67 1.37 -2.01 -6.29
CA LEU A 67 1.08 -2.47 -4.95
C LEU A 67 0.62 -3.92 -5.01
N THR A 68 1.19 -4.76 -4.15
CA THR A 68 0.68 -6.11 -3.88
C THR A 68 0.68 -6.34 -2.38
N CYS A 69 0.07 -7.44 -1.91
CA CYS A 69 0.11 -7.83 -0.51
C CYS A 69 0.69 -9.24 -0.37
N SER A 70 1.51 -9.43 0.65
CA SER A 70 2.00 -10.73 1.11
C SER A 70 1.23 -11.13 2.37
N SER A 71 1.04 -12.42 2.58
CA SER A 71 0.48 -12.97 3.83
C SER A 71 1.54 -13.82 4.52
N THR A 72 1.85 -13.51 5.79
CA THR A 72 2.92 -14.18 6.55
C THR A 72 2.36 -14.79 7.82
N SER A 73 2.50 -16.10 8.01
CA SER A 73 2.14 -16.76 9.26
C SER A 73 3.27 -16.68 10.28
N ILE A 74 2.96 -16.34 11.53
CA ILE A 74 3.93 -16.27 12.62
C ILE A 74 3.51 -17.19 13.77
N GLU A 75 4.26 -18.27 13.96
CA GLU A 75 4.17 -19.25 15.08
C GLU A 75 2.77 -19.85 15.36
N SER A 76 1.80 -19.57 14.51
CA SER A 76 0.40 -19.98 14.59
C SER A 76 -0.21 -20.03 13.17
N TRP A 77 -1.49 -20.40 13.06
CA TRP A 77 -2.25 -20.33 11.81
C TRP A 77 -2.72 -18.91 11.46
N GLU A 78 -2.45 -17.92 12.32
CA GLU A 78 -2.80 -16.53 12.04
C GLU A 78 -1.85 -15.96 10.99
N GLU A 79 -2.44 -15.40 9.96
CA GLU A 79 -1.76 -14.79 8.83
C GLU A 79 -1.75 -13.27 9.00
N PHE A 80 -0.63 -12.62 8.69
CA PHE A 80 -0.47 -11.18 8.79
C PHE A 80 -0.16 -10.60 7.41
N GLY A 81 -1.01 -9.69 6.95
CA GLY A 81 -0.85 -9.00 5.69
C GLY A 81 0.20 -7.89 5.75
N THR A 82 1.13 -7.88 4.79
CA THR A 82 2.05 -6.76 4.57
C THR A 82 1.99 -6.28 3.14
N VAL A 83 2.02 -4.96 2.97
CA VAL A 83 2.03 -4.37 1.63
C VAL A 83 3.44 -4.43 1.03
N ASN A 84 3.50 -4.68 -0.27
CA ASN A 84 4.70 -4.55 -1.08
C ASN A 84 4.48 -3.41 -2.07
N VAL A 85 5.51 -2.59 -2.25
CA VAL A 85 5.52 -1.44 -3.13
C VAL A 85 6.66 -1.61 -4.11
N GLU A 86 6.34 -1.68 -5.40
CA GLU A 86 7.34 -1.66 -6.47
C GLU A 86 7.24 -0.34 -7.22
N VAL A 87 8.34 0.42 -7.22
CA VAL A 87 8.47 1.69 -7.90
C VAL A 87 9.15 1.46 -9.25
N ILE A 88 8.56 2.01 -10.30
CA ILE A 88 9.02 1.87 -11.68
C ILE A 88 9.09 3.27 -12.28
N GLU A 89 10.31 3.72 -12.55
CA GLU A 89 10.59 5.03 -13.15
C GLU A 89 10.86 4.94 -14.66
N GLY A 90 10.63 6.05 -15.37
CA GLY A 90 10.90 6.21 -16.80
C GLY A 90 9.71 5.89 -17.70
N ARG A 91 9.98 5.50 -18.96
CA ARG A 91 8.92 5.18 -19.92
C ARG A 91 8.27 3.84 -19.56
N VAL A 92 7.17 3.94 -18.83
CA VAL A 92 6.44 2.78 -18.32
C VAL A 92 5.60 2.16 -19.44
N ALA A 93 5.89 0.90 -19.78
CA ALA A 93 5.05 0.11 -20.67
C ALA A 93 3.66 -0.12 -20.04
N GLU A 94 2.62 -0.17 -20.87
CA GLU A 94 1.31 -0.53 -20.37
C GLU A 94 1.32 -1.95 -19.77
N PRO A 95 0.50 -2.21 -18.73
CA PRO A 95 0.44 -3.52 -18.11
C PRO A 95 0.09 -4.63 -19.12
N SER A 96 0.64 -5.83 -18.93
CA SER A 96 0.47 -6.94 -19.88
C SER A 96 -0.85 -7.71 -19.77
N CYS A 97 -1.59 -7.54 -18.68
CA CYS A 97 -2.93 -8.13 -18.49
C CYS A 97 -4.04 -7.08 -18.64
N GLU A 98 -5.28 -7.53 -18.82
CA GLU A 98 -6.43 -6.64 -18.91
C GLU A 98 -6.70 -5.97 -17.56
N HIS A 99 -6.75 -4.63 -17.56
CA HIS A 99 -7.03 -3.83 -16.38
C HIS A 99 -8.24 -2.94 -16.60
N VAL A 100 -8.93 -2.62 -15.51
CA VAL A 100 -9.93 -1.57 -15.46
C VAL A 100 -9.37 -0.36 -14.72
N MET A 101 -9.64 0.84 -15.24
CA MET A 101 -9.31 2.09 -14.57
C MET A 101 -10.44 2.45 -13.61
N LEU A 102 -10.10 2.60 -12.33
CA LEU A 102 -11.02 3.08 -11.32
C LEU A 102 -11.29 4.57 -11.55
N GLU A 103 -12.53 4.99 -11.29
CA GLU A 103 -12.90 6.39 -11.41
C GLU A 103 -12.14 7.22 -10.37
N LEU A 104 -11.43 8.24 -10.86
CA LEU A 104 -10.68 9.17 -10.04
C LEU A 104 -11.19 10.58 -10.32
N PRO A 105 -11.35 11.41 -9.28
CA PRO A 105 -11.53 12.83 -9.49
C PRO A 105 -10.32 13.47 -10.17
N ASP A 106 -10.57 14.58 -10.86
CA ASP A 106 -9.50 15.39 -11.44
C ASP A 106 -8.58 15.99 -10.36
N LYS A 107 -7.31 16.20 -10.74
CA LYS A 107 -6.31 17.01 -10.01
C LYS A 107 -5.93 16.50 -8.61
N LEU A 108 -5.71 15.20 -8.48
CA LEU A 108 -5.21 14.58 -7.25
C LEU A 108 -3.68 14.69 -7.13
N TYR A 109 -3.18 15.77 -6.53
CA TYR A 109 -1.74 15.96 -6.26
C TYR A 109 -1.36 15.43 -4.88
N VAL A 110 -0.39 14.52 -4.81
CA VAL A 110 0.06 13.92 -3.56
C VAL A 110 0.73 14.97 -2.68
N ALA A 111 0.24 15.12 -1.45
CA ALA A 111 0.80 15.99 -0.42
C ALA A 111 1.62 15.21 0.60
N ARG A 112 1.18 14.00 0.98
CA ARG A 112 1.84 13.15 1.98
C ARG A 112 1.62 11.68 1.67
N THR A 113 2.61 10.85 2.00
CA THR A 113 2.53 9.40 1.94
C THR A 113 2.74 8.83 3.34
N GLU A 114 1.94 7.84 3.71
CA GLU A 114 1.95 7.19 5.03
C GLU A 114 1.93 5.67 4.86
N ILE A 115 2.51 4.97 5.83
CA ILE A 115 2.32 3.54 6.03
C ILE A 115 1.17 3.34 7.01
N VAL A 116 0.26 2.44 6.66
CA VAL A 116 -0.79 1.96 7.55
C VAL A 116 -0.26 0.76 8.30
N ARG A 117 0.04 0.95 9.58
CA ARG A 117 0.70 -0.02 10.45
C ARG A 117 -0.28 -0.63 11.42
N TRP A 118 -0.38 -1.95 11.42
CA TRP A 118 -1.08 -2.71 12.44
C TRP A 118 -0.19 -2.96 13.64
N LEU A 119 -0.77 -2.85 14.84
CA LEU A 119 -0.13 -3.07 16.13
C LEU A 119 -0.97 -4.05 16.95
N GLY A 120 -0.44 -5.25 17.21
CA GLY A 120 -1.15 -6.25 18.02
C GLY A 120 -0.32 -7.49 18.28
N ALA A 121 -0.70 -8.29 19.28
CA ALA A 121 -0.07 -9.58 19.59
C ALA A 121 1.48 -9.55 19.72
N GLY A 122 2.06 -8.44 20.17
CA GLY A 122 3.53 -8.28 20.26
C GLY A 122 4.23 -8.22 18.90
N LEU A 123 3.48 -7.86 17.86
CA LEU A 123 3.89 -7.80 16.46
C LEU A 123 3.48 -6.44 15.87
N ILE A 124 4.32 -5.94 14.98
CA ILE A 124 4.06 -4.77 14.16
C ILE A 124 4.04 -5.25 12.70
N ALA A 125 3.05 -4.82 11.92
CA ALA A 125 2.98 -5.12 10.49
C ALA A 125 2.64 -3.86 9.69
N ASP A 126 3.47 -3.54 8.69
CA ASP A 126 3.14 -2.49 7.72
C ASP A 126 2.14 -3.06 6.70
N ALA A 127 0.86 -2.95 7.06
CA ALA A 127 -0.24 -3.61 6.39
C ALA A 127 -0.81 -2.82 5.20
N GLY A 128 -0.34 -1.60 4.95
CA GLY A 128 -0.87 -0.79 3.85
C GLY A 128 -0.12 0.50 3.62
N ILE A 129 -0.57 1.22 2.59
CA ILE A 129 -0.08 2.54 2.22
C ILE A 129 -1.25 3.50 2.09
N ARG A 130 -1.04 4.77 2.45
CA ARG A 130 -2.02 5.84 2.33
C ARG A 130 -1.38 7.07 1.69
N LEU A 131 -2.06 7.64 0.72
CA LEU A 131 -1.72 8.87 0.03
C LEU A 131 -2.74 9.93 0.43
N HIS A 132 -2.25 11.06 0.92
CA HIS A 132 -3.04 12.26 1.14
C HIS A 132 -2.85 13.19 -0.04
N PHE A 133 -3.93 13.72 -0.57
CA PHE A 133 -3.90 14.70 -1.64
C PHE A 133 -4.05 16.13 -1.11
N SER A 134 -3.54 17.10 -1.87
CA SER A 134 -3.56 18.53 -1.51
C SER A 134 -4.96 19.12 -1.31
N ASP A 135 -5.99 18.47 -1.82
CA ASP A 135 -7.40 18.85 -1.64
C ASP A 135 -8.08 18.20 -0.42
N GLY A 136 -7.31 17.49 0.41
CA GLY A 136 -7.78 16.83 1.62
C GLY A 136 -8.39 15.44 1.40
N ARG A 137 -8.51 14.97 0.15
CA ARG A 137 -8.91 13.59 -0.13
C ARG A 137 -7.76 12.63 0.12
N MET A 138 -8.08 11.35 0.23
CA MET A 138 -7.08 10.30 0.38
C MET A 138 -7.33 9.12 -0.55
N LEU A 139 -6.27 8.37 -0.81
CA LEU A 139 -6.33 7.02 -1.35
C LEU A 139 -5.56 6.11 -0.39
N SER A 140 -6.06 4.92 -0.09
CA SER A 140 -5.25 3.92 0.62
C SER A 140 -5.45 2.53 0.05
N ALA A 141 -4.43 1.69 0.17
CA ALA A 141 -4.51 0.25 -0.05
C ALA A 141 -4.07 -0.45 1.24
N VAL A 142 -4.94 -1.24 1.84
CA VAL A 142 -4.69 -1.93 3.12
C VAL A 142 -4.97 -3.42 2.99
N ALA A 143 -4.16 -4.26 3.62
CA ALA A 143 -4.37 -5.69 3.67
C ALA A 143 -5.70 -6.04 4.37
N VAL A 144 -6.37 -7.07 3.87
CA VAL A 144 -7.64 -7.57 4.41
C VAL A 144 -7.54 -9.03 4.82
N ASP A 145 -8.59 -9.55 5.45
CA ASP A 145 -8.70 -10.97 5.85
C ASP A 145 -9.00 -11.89 4.64
N ILE A 146 -8.25 -11.69 3.57
CA ILE A 146 -8.23 -12.52 2.36
C ILE A 146 -6.75 -12.60 1.94
N PRO A 147 -6.16 -13.80 1.88
CA PRO A 147 -4.72 -13.95 1.64
C PRO A 147 -4.24 -13.21 0.38
N GLY A 148 -3.32 -12.26 0.59
CA GLY A 148 -2.69 -11.47 -0.47
C GLY A 148 -3.57 -10.38 -1.11
N ALA A 149 -4.80 -10.18 -0.64
CA ALA A 149 -5.67 -9.13 -1.14
C ALA A 149 -5.54 -7.85 -0.32
N MET A 150 -5.91 -6.73 -0.95
CA MET A 150 -6.01 -5.41 -0.34
C MET A 150 -7.38 -4.80 -0.62
N CYS A 151 -7.86 -3.99 0.32
CA CYS A 151 -8.98 -3.08 0.13
C CYS A 151 -8.46 -1.68 -0.20
N LEU A 152 -9.02 -1.09 -1.25
CA LEU A 152 -8.79 0.27 -1.69
C LEU A 152 -9.83 1.20 -1.09
N THR A 153 -9.35 2.28 -0.47
CA THR A 153 -10.16 3.46 -0.18
C THR A 153 -9.91 4.47 -1.28
N LEU A 154 -10.93 4.74 -2.10
CA LEU A 154 -10.82 5.69 -3.22
C LEU A 154 -11.05 7.13 -2.75
N PRO A 155 -10.54 8.14 -3.49
CA PRO A 155 -10.77 9.55 -3.19
C PRO A 155 -12.27 9.87 -3.10
N GLY A 156 -12.71 10.32 -1.92
CA GLY A 156 -14.12 10.56 -1.61
C GLY A 156 -14.69 9.61 -0.55
N HIS A 157 -14.00 8.49 -0.28
CA HIS A 157 -14.27 7.64 0.87
C HIS A 157 -13.35 8.04 2.04
N THR A 158 -13.84 7.91 3.28
CA THR A 158 -13.13 8.36 4.48
C THR A 158 -12.26 7.27 5.11
N GLU A 159 -12.60 6.00 4.93
CA GLU A 159 -11.87 4.87 5.52
C GLU A 159 -12.00 3.59 4.69
N PRO A 160 -11.08 2.63 4.86
CA PRO A 160 -11.23 1.28 4.32
C PRO A 160 -12.51 0.61 4.84
N GLN A 161 -13.26 -0.01 3.94
CA GLN A 161 -14.48 -0.75 4.29
C GLN A 161 -14.17 -2.10 4.92
N LEU A 162 -13.01 -2.67 4.59
CA LEU A 162 -12.53 -3.94 5.08
C LEU A 162 -11.14 -3.77 5.69
N TRP A 163 -10.91 -4.49 6.78
CA TRP A 163 -9.64 -4.58 7.48
C TRP A 163 -9.37 -6.03 7.82
N GLN A 164 -8.10 -6.43 7.87
CA GLN A 164 -7.74 -7.75 8.38
C GLN A 164 -8.05 -7.88 9.89
N PHE A 165 -7.77 -6.83 10.65
CA PHE A 165 -7.97 -6.76 12.09
C PHE A 165 -8.86 -5.56 12.46
N PRO A 166 -9.31 -5.41 13.73
CA PRO A 166 -10.10 -4.24 14.12
C PRO A 166 -9.37 -2.91 13.83
N ALA A 167 -10.04 -1.97 13.17
CA ALA A 167 -9.47 -0.69 12.71
C ALA A 167 -8.71 0.10 13.80
N LYS A 168 -9.15 0.02 15.07
CA LYS A 168 -8.50 0.66 16.22
C LYS A 168 -7.06 0.18 16.51
N GLN A 169 -6.64 -0.93 15.90
CA GLN A 169 -5.29 -1.49 16.02
C GLN A 169 -4.34 -0.95 14.95
N TYR A 170 -4.83 -0.09 14.05
CA TYR A 170 -4.02 0.51 13.01
C TYR A 170 -3.67 1.96 13.35
N VAL A 171 -2.43 2.32 13.07
CA VAL A 171 -1.92 3.69 13.11
C VAL A 171 -1.35 4.05 11.74
N CYS A 172 -1.40 5.32 11.38
CA CYS A 172 -0.74 5.81 10.17
C CYS A 172 0.54 6.53 10.59
N VAL A 173 1.67 6.12 10.02
CA VAL A 173 2.98 6.71 10.27
C VAL A 173 3.52 7.27 8.96
N ALA A 174 4.20 8.41 9.01
CA ALA A 174 4.83 8.95 7.82
C ALA A 174 5.94 8.00 7.34
N VAL A 175 6.12 7.84 6.02
CA VAL A 175 7.07 6.84 5.48
C VAL A 175 8.52 7.18 5.84
N ASP A 176 8.84 8.46 5.93
CA ASP A 176 10.14 8.98 6.35
C ASP A 176 10.43 8.75 7.85
N GLU A 177 9.40 8.64 8.69
CA GLU A 177 9.53 8.28 10.12
C GLU A 177 9.58 6.75 10.36
N ALA A 178 9.23 5.95 9.34
CA ALA A 178 9.14 4.50 9.43
C ALA A 178 10.40 3.75 8.94
N ALA A 179 11.34 4.46 8.32
CA ALA A 179 12.58 3.96 7.75
C ALA A 179 13.68 3.75 8.79
#